data_AF-A0A9D8C036-F1
#
_entry.id   AF-A0A9D8C036-F1
#
_cell.length_a   1.000
_cell.length_b   1.000
_cell.length_c   1.000
_cell.angle_alpha   90.00
_cell.angle_beta   90.00
_cell.angle_gamma   90.00
#
_symmetry.space_group_name_H-M   'P 1'
#
loop_
_entity.id
_entity.type
_entity.pdbx_description
1 polymer ?
#
loop_
_entity_poly.entity_id
_entity_poly.type
_entity_poly.pdbx_seq_one_letter_code
_entity_poly.pdbx_strand_id
1 'polypeptide(L)' 'MSDSDFERQGLALLAKIEQQLEHAMHDSGADWDSDLEGTVLRLTFDDDSKMVINLQAPLREVWLASRRGGFHFRFD' A
#
# COMPACT_ATOMS: atom_id res chain seq x y z
N MET A 1 -10.16 1.15 18.02
CA MET A 1 -8.79 0.68 17.76
C MET A 1 -7.78 1.59 18.47
N SER A 2 -6.78 1.03 19.17
CA SER A 2 -5.67 1.82 19.72
C SER A 2 -4.65 2.18 18.64
N ASP A 3 -3.73 3.11 18.90
CA ASP A 3 -2.71 3.50 17.91
C ASP A 3 -1.76 2.33 17.60
N SER A 4 -1.35 1.58 18.62
CA SER A 4 -0.52 0.37 18.44
C SER A 4 -1.24 -0.77 17.70
N ASP A 5 -2.56 -0.86 17.83
CA ASP A 5 -3.35 -1.81 17.03
C ASP A 5 -3.42 -1.40 15.57
N PHE A 6 -3.62 -0.09 15.32
CA PHE A 6 -3.64 0.46 13.97
C PHE A 6 -2.31 0.24 13.27
N GLU A 7 -1.20 0.57 13.93
CA GLU A 7 0.15 0.37 13.36
C GLU A 7 0.39 -1.10 13.01
N ARG A 8 0.06 -2.01 13.93
CA ARG A 8 0.21 -3.46 13.69
C ARG A 8 -0.62 -3.94 12.50
N GLN A 9 -1.89 -3.55 12.42
CA GLN A 9 -2.76 -3.93 11.31
C GLN A 9 -2.35 -3.28 9.99
N GLY A 10 -1.94 -2.01 10.04
CA GLY A 10 -1.48 -1.25 8.87
C GLY A 10 -0.20 -1.85 8.29
N LEU A 11 0.79 -2.17 9.12
CA LEU A 11 2.02 -2.82 8.65
C LEU A 11 1.75 -4.21 8.08
N ALA A 12 0.85 -4.99 8.70
CA ALA A 12 0.42 -6.28 8.17
C ALA A 12 -0.30 -6.14 6.82
N LEU A 13 -1.10 -5.06 6.63
CA LEU A 13 -1.73 -4.75 5.36
C LEU A 13 -0.69 -4.45 4.27
N LEU A 14 0.31 -3.61 4.55
CA LEU A 14 1.36 -3.28 3.58
C LEU A 14 2.13 -4.53 3.14
N ALA A 15 2.55 -5.37 4.10
CA ALA A 15 3.24 -6.63 3.80
C ALA A 15 2.37 -7.59 2.97
N LYS A 16 1.05 -7.65 3.26
CA LYS A 16 0.12 -8.46 2.47
C LYS A 16 -0.01 -7.93 1.04
N ILE A 17 -0.01 -6.60 0.84
CA ILE A 17 -0.07 -6.00 -0.50
C ILE A 17 1.19 -6.36 -1.29
N GLU A 18 2.38 -6.24 -0.70
CA GLU A 18 3.63 -6.67 -1.35
C GLU A 18 3.60 -8.14 -1.77
N GLN A 19 3.15 -9.04 -0.87
CA GLN A 19 3.01 -10.45 -1.21
C GLN A 19 2.05 -10.70 -2.37
N GLN A 20 0.92 -9.97 -2.43
CA GLN A 20 -0.03 -10.11 -3.53
C GLN A 20 0.53 -9.57 -4.85
N LEU A 21 1.32 -8.51 -4.79
CA LEU A 21 2.03 -7.96 -5.94
C LEU A 21 3.05 -8.97 -6.49
N GLU A 22 3.86 -9.60 -5.64
CA GLU A 22 4.82 -10.61 -6.05
C GLU A 22 4.13 -11.81 -6.75
N HIS A 23 3.03 -12.30 -6.19
CA HIS A 23 2.25 -13.38 -6.81
C HIS A 23 1.67 -12.95 -8.17
N ALA A 24 1.13 -11.74 -8.27
CA ALA A 24 0.55 -11.25 -9.50
C ALA A 24 1.63 -11.01 -10.59
N MET A 25 2.86 -10.63 -10.23
CA MET A 25 4.00 -10.59 -11.17
C MET A 25 4.31 -11.98 -11.71
N HIS A 26 4.36 -12.99 -10.83
CA HIS A 26 4.62 -14.37 -11.24
C HIS A 26 3.58 -14.90 -12.24
N ASP A 27 2.30 -14.60 -12.00
CA ASP A 27 1.20 -15.13 -12.82
C ASP A 27 0.99 -14.37 -14.14
N SER A 28 1.20 -13.04 -14.14
CA SER A 28 0.91 -12.19 -15.30
C SER A 28 2.13 -11.87 -16.17
N GLY A 29 3.34 -12.04 -15.62
CA GLY A 29 4.58 -11.57 -16.25
C GLY A 29 4.72 -10.04 -16.27
N ALA A 30 3.86 -9.31 -15.55
CA ALA A 30 3.98 -7.87 -15.39
C ALA A 30 5.18 -7.50 -14.51
N ASP A 31 5.80 -6.36 -14.79
CA ASP A 31 7.00 -5.89 -14.10
C ASP A 31 6.72 -4.54 -13.43
N TRP A 32 6.18 -4.55 -12.22
CA TRP A 32 6.06 -3.34 -11.40
C TRP A 32 7.13 -3.33 -10.31
N ASP A 33 7.66 -2.14 -10.03
CA ASP A 33 8.59 -1.89 -8.95
C ASP A 33 7.83 -1.49 -7.68
N SER A 34 8.20 -2.07 -6.53
CA SER A 34 7.60 -1.77 -5.23
C SER A 34 8.65 -1.43 -4.19
N ASP A 35 8.47 -0.30 -3.51
CA ASP A 35 9.36 0.23 -2.48
C ASP A 35 8.57 0.52 -1.19
N LEU A 36 8.88 -0.21 -0.12
CA LEU A 36 8.32 0.02 1.21
C LEU A 36 9.33 0.75 2.10
N GLU A 37 9.01 2.00 2.43
CA GLU A 37 9.78 2.83 3.35
C GLU A 37 8.95 3.18 4.57
N GLY A 38 9.18 2.46 5.68
CA GLY A 38 8.44 2.64 6.93
C GLY A 38 6.95 2.34 6.77
N THR A 39 6.12 3.38 6.69
CA THR A 39 4.66 3.28 6.53
C THR A 39 4.17 3.63 5.13
N VAL A 40 5.09 3.88 4.19
CA VAL A 40 4.79 4.31 2.83
C VAL A 40 5.21 3.22 1.85
N LEU A 41 4.24 2.65 1.14
CA LEU A 41 4.48 1.74 0.02
C LEU A 41 4.29 2.51 -1.29
N ARG A 42 5.31 2.52 -2.13
CA ARG A 42 5.29 3.15 -3.46
C ARG A 42 5.35 2.07 -4.52
N LEU A 43 4.52 2.19 -5.54
CA LEU A 43 4.50 1.32 -6.70
C LEU A 43 4.73 2.15 -7.97
N THR A 44 5.56 1.63 -8.85
CA THR A 44 5.77 2.15 -10.21
C THR A 44 5.42 1.07 -11.20
N PHE A 45 4.46 1.34 -12.09
CA PHE A 45 4.03 0.41 -13.13
C PHE A 45 4.81 0.65 -14.44
N ASP A 46 4.74 -0.31 -15.36
CA ASP A 46 5.37 -0.26 -16.69
C ASP A 46 5.04 1.01 -17.51
N ASP A 47 3.88 1.62 -17.28
CA ASP A 47 3.45 2.85 -17.95
C ASP A 47 3.91 4.15 -17.25
N ASP A 48 4.93 4.04 -16.39
CA ASP A 48 5.45 5.08 -15.49
C ASP A 48 4.42 5.64 -14.50
N SER A 49 3.20 5.09 -14.46
CA SER A 49 2.20 5.53 -13.49
C SER A 49 2.58 5.07 -12.09
N LYS A 50 2.18 5.87 -11.11
CA LYS A 50 2.55 5.67 -9.71
C LYS A 50 1.33 5.47 -8.84
N MET A 51 1.50 4.61 -7.84
CA MET A 51 0.56 4.43 -6.75
C MET A 51 1.31 4.53 -5.42
N VAL A 52 0.75 5.27 -4.46
CA VAL A 52 1.35 5.43 -3.14
C VAL A 52 0.31 5.08 -2.10
N ILE A 53 0.67 4.19 -1.18
CA ILE A 53 -0.13 3.81 -0.02
C ILE A 53 0.62 4.29 1.22
N ASN A 54 -0.04 5.05 2.10
CA ASN A 54 0.54 5.54 3.34
C ASN A 54 -0.37 5.27 4.54
N LEU A 55 0.20 4.80 5.65
CA LEU A 55 -0.51 4.70 6.93
C LEU A 55 -0.48 6.07 7.64
N GLN A 56 -1.66 6.64 7.87
CA GLN A 56 -1.83 7.89 8.60
C GLN A 56 -2.22 7.60 10.05
N ALA A 57 -1.23 7.27 10.87
CA ALA A 57 -1.40 6.94 12.29
C ALA A 57 -2.27 7.95 13.08
N PRO A 58 -2.06 9.29 12.95
CA PRO A 58 -2.87 10.27 13.69
C PRO A 58 -4.37 10.22 13.37
N LEU A 59 -4.73 9.77 12.17
CA LEU A 59 -6.11 9.67 11.69
C LEU A 59 -6.64 8.23 11.71
N ARG A 60 -5.76 7.25 11.97
CA ARG A 60 -6.04 5.81 11.86
C ARG A 60 -6.64 5.44 10.49
N GLU A 61 -6.06 6.05 9.45
CA GLU A 61 -6.49 5.89 8.07
C GLU A 61 -5.37 5.30 7.21
N VAL A 62 -5.75 4.56 6.18
CA VAL A 62 -4.85 4.17 5.09
C VAL A 62 -5.18 5.05 3.90
N TRP A 63 -4.20 5.79 3.41
CA TRP A 63 -4.36 6.68 2.27
C TRP A 63 -3.76 6.07 1.02
N LEU A 64 -4.49 6.13 -0.08
CA LEU A 64 -4.08 5.64 -1.39
C LEU A 64 -4.12 6.82 -2.37
N ALA A 65 -3.00 7.13 -3.00
CA ALA A 65 -2.93 8.05 -4.13
C ALA A 65 -2.61 7.26 -5.40
N SER A 66 -3.35 7.49 -6.47
CA SER A 66 -3.17 6.83 -7.76
C SER A 66 -3.52 7.77 -8.91
N ARG A 67 -3.23 7.35 -10.15
CA ARG A 67 -3.72 8.03 -11.36
C ARG A 67 -5.25 8.20 -11.41
N ARG A 68 -5.99 7.37 -10.66
CA ARG A 68 -7.46 7.41 -10.58
C ARG A 68 -7.99 8.33 -9.47
N GLY A 69 -7.12 8.91 -8.66
CA GLY A 69 -7.49 9.80 -7.55
C GLY A 69 -6.94 9.34 -6.20
N GLY A 70 -7.37 10.05 -5.16
CA GLY A 70 -7.06 9.77 -3.76
C GLY A 70 -8.22 9.08 -3.04
N PHE A 71 -7.91 8.05 -2.25
CA PHE A 71 -8.88 7.26 -1.48
C PHE A 71 -8.38 7.07 -0.07
N HIS A 72 -9.29 7.16 0.91
CA HIS A 72 -8.97 6.97 2.32
C HIS A 72 -9.80 5.81 2.87
N PHE A 73 -9.16 4.92 3.62
CA PHE A 73 -9.77 3.74 4.21
C PHE A 73 -9.57 3.75 5.73
N ARG A 74 -10.49 3.12 6.46
CA ARG A 74 -10.36 2.85 7.90
C ARG A 74 -10.59 1.36 8.14
N PHE A 75 -9.98 0.83 9.18
CA PHE A 75 -10.30 -0.50 9.69
C PHE A 75 -11.59 -0.42 10.52
N ASP A 76 -12.49 -1.38 10.32
CA ASP A 76 -13.74 -1.53 11.08
C ASP A 76 -13.51 -2.13 12.47
#